data_AF-A0A2N1RQ38-F1
#
_entry.id   AF-A0A2N1RQ38-F1
#
_cell.length_a   1.000
_cell.length_b   1.000
_cell.length_c   1.000
_cell.angle_alpha   90.00
_cell.angle_beta   90.00
_cell.angle_gamma   90.00
#
_symmetry.space_group_name_H-M   'P 1'
#
loop_
_entity.id
_entity.type
_entity.pdbx_description
1 polymer ?
#
loop_
_entity_poly.entity_id
_entity_poly.type
_entity_poly.pdbx_seq_one_letter_code
_entity_poly.pdbx_strand_id
1 'polypeptide(L)'
;MTLENREIKHDILKDKWLVRWDEAVKLWSPFVKLRTPVFCETAKDEKREGLTGSFAMIRLTDFSVVISLRQIESLGLGDYALEILAHEAGHHIYAPGDLADNSRI
;
A
#
# COMPACT_ATOMS: atom_id res chain seq x y z
N MET A 1 -24.76 4.14 2.17
CA MET A 1 -23.61 5.05 1.97
C MET A 1 -23.61 5.45 0.49
N THR A 2 -23.71 6.73 0.17
CA THR A 2 -23.67 7.25 -1.21
C THR A 2 -22.25 7.13 -1.78
N LEU A 3 -22.10 7.19 -3.10
CA LEU A 3 -20.78 7.15 -3.76
C LEU A 3 -19.88 8.31 -3.32
N GLU A 4 -20.44 9.51 -3.23
CA GLU A 4 -19.77 10.73 -2.74
C GLU A 4 -19.22 10.58 -1.33
N ASN A 5 -19.97 9.94 -0.41
CA ASN A 5 -19.48 9.68 0.95
C ASN A 5 -18.34 8.66 0.99
N ARG A 6 -18.23 7.77 -0.01
CA ARG A 6 -17.12 6.82 -0.12
C ARG A 6 -15.87 7.50 -0.66
N GLU A 7 -16.01 8.31 -1.70
CA GLU A 7 -14.89 9.06 -2.29
C GLU A 7 -14.23 9.95 -1.24
N ILE A 8 -15.02 10.76 -0.50
CA ILE A 8 -14.51 11.60 0.59
C ILE A 8 -13.78 10.77 1.65
N LYS A 9 -14.31 9.57 1.99
CA LYS A 9 -13.68 8.70 2.98
C LYS A 9 -12.35 8.13 2.47
N HIS A 10 -12.27 7.74 1.20
CA HIS A 10 -11.04 7.24 0.60
C HIS A 10 -10.00 8.34 0.44
N ASP A 11 -10.38 9.57 0.12
CA ASP A 11 -9.48 10.73 0.11
C ASP A 11 -8.87 10.98 1.50
N ILE A 12 -9.69 11.00 2.55
CA ILE A 12 -9.21 11.16 3.93
C ILE A 12 -8.26 10.03 4.32
N LEU A 13 -8.60 8.79 3.95
CA LEU A 13 -7.77 7.63 4.25
C LEU A 13 -6.43 7.68 3.50
N LYS A 14 -6.47 8.05 2.23
CA LYS A 14 -5.30 8.24 1.37
C LYS A 14 -4.35 9.28 1.94
N ASP A 15 -4.85 10.45 2.31
CA ASP A 15 -4.04 11.52 2.89
C ASP A 15 -3.39 11.06 4.20
N LYS A 16 -4.17 10.40 5.07
CA LYS A 16 -3.65 9.82 6.32
C LYS A 16 -2.54 8.80 6.08
N TRP A 17 -2.62 8.00 5.03
CA TRP A 17 -1.59 7.02 4.69
C TRP A 17 -0.38 7.67 4.02
N LEU A 18 -0.60 8.62 3.12
CA LEU A 18 0.46 9.32 2.39
C LEU A 18 1.40 10.09 3.33
N VAL A 19 0.87 10.73 4.38
CA VAL A 19 1.71 11.43 5.37
C VAL A 19 2.61 10.50 6.18
N ARG A 20 2.30 9.20 6.25
CA ARG A 20 3.12 8.18 6.93
C ARG A 20 4.15 7.53 6.03
N TRP A 21 4.13 7.80 4.72
CA TRP A 21 5.01 7.13 3.76
C TRP A 21 6.50 7.40 4.04
N ASP A 22 6.85 8.66 4.24
CA ASP A 22 8.25 9.05 4.49
C ASP A 22 8.78 8.43 5.80
N GLU A 23 7.93 8.36 6.83
CA GLU A 23 8.23 7.65 8.08
C GLU A 23 8.46 6.15 7.84
N ALA A 24 7.55 5.49 7.10
CA ALA A 24 7.62 4.07 6.80
C ALA A 24 8.91 3.67 6.05
N VAL A 25 9.33 4.47 5.05
CA VAL A 25 10.56 4.21 4.30
C VAL A 25 11.80 4.42 5.18
N LYS A 26 11.80 5.46 6.01
CA LYS A 26 12.92 5.78 6.89
C LYS A 26 13.19 4.75 7.98
N LEU A 27 12.19 3.94 8.37
CA LEU A 27 12.38 2.81 9.29
C LEU A 27 13.45 1.82 8.77
N TRP A 28 13.61 1.71 7.46
CA TRP A 28 14.57 0.80 6.85
C TRP A 28 15.93 1.43 6.59
N SER A 29 15.94 2.67 6.11
CA SER A 29 17.17 3.44 5.90
C SER A 29 16.87 4.91 5.65
N PRO A 30 17.62 5.86 6.25
CA PRO A 30 17.45 7.28 6.00
C PRO A 30 17.89 7.71 4.58
N PHE A 31 18.58 6.85 3.85
CA PHE A 31 19.11 7.15 2.51
C PHE A 31 18.26 6.56 1.37
N VAL A 32 17.31 5.67 1.69
CA VAL A 32 16.44 5.06 0.69
C VAL A 32 15.33 6.03 0.32
N LYS A 33 15.12 6.19 -0.99
CA LYS A 33 13.98 6.91 -1.55
C LYS A 33 13.22 5.98 -2.47
N LEU A 34 11.97 5.70 -2.11
CA LEU A 34 11.04 4.97 -2.95
C LEU A 34 10.03 5.93 -3.55
N ARG A 35 9.42 5.53 -4.68
CA ARG A 35 8.30 6.27 -5.26
C ARG A 35 7.14 6.31 -4.27
N THR A 36 6.33 7.35 -4.35
CA THR A 36 5.09 7.42 -3.57
C THR A 36 4.19 6.23 -3.89
N PRO A 37 3.47 5.70 -2.90
CA PRO A 37 2.58 4.56 -3.12
C PRO A 37 1.44 4.91 -4.08
N VAL A 38 0.98 3.90 -4.80
CA VAL A 38 -0.21 3.95 -5.66
C VAL A 38 -1.40 3.48 -4.83
N PHE A 39 -2.43 4.31 -4.73
CA PHE A 39 -3.65 3.97 -4.02
C PHE A 39 -4.75 3.59 -5.01
N CYS A 40 -5.34 2.41 -4.82
CA CYS A 40 -6.46 1.88 -5.59
C CYS A 40 -7.76 2.07 -4.81
N GLU A 41 -8.69 2.84 -5.35
CA GLU A 41 -9.99 3.11 -4.71
C GLU A 41 -11.06 2.09 -5.15
N THR A 42 -10.87 1.46 -6.31
CA THR A 42 -11.81 0.51 -6.88
C THR A 42 -11.15 -0.82 -7.26
N ALA A 43 -11.96 -1.87 -7.41
CA ALA A 43 -11.49 -3.15 -7.94
C ALA A 43 -10.96 -3.05 -9.38
N LYS A 44 -11.40 -2.03 -10.13
CA LYS A 44 -10.87 -1.74 -11.47
C LYS A 44 -9.45 -1.18 -11.38
N ASP A 45 -9.18 -0.34 -10.40
CA ASP A 45 -7.82 0.16 -10.12
C ASP A 45 -6.91 -0.98 -9.68
N GLU A 46 -7.37 -1.82 -8.75
CA GLU A 46 -6.65 -3.02 -8.29
C GLU A 46 -6.21 -3.88 -9.49
N LYS A 47 -7.15 -4.20 -10.39
CA LYS A 47 -6.87 -4.97 -11.61
C LYS A 47 -5.89 -4.27 -12.55
N ARG A 48 -6.03 -2.95 -12.74
CA ARG A 48 -5.11 -2.16 -13.59
C ARG A 48 -3.70 -2.19 -13.03
N GLU A 49 -3.58 -2.09 -11.71
CA GLU A 49 -2.30 -2.10 -11.02
C GLU A 49 -1.75 -3.51 -10.78
N GLY A 50 -2.48 -4.57 -11.16
CA GLY A 50 -2.07 -5.97 -10.95
C GLY A 50 -2.13 -6.43 -9.49
N LEU A 51 -2.79 -5.68 -8.61
CA LEU A 51 -2.99 -6.05 -7.22
C LEU A 51 -4.02 -7.19 -7.16
N THR A 52 -3.54 -8.41 -6.88
CA THR A 52 -4.37 -9.63 -6.86
C THR A 52 -4.09 -10.45 -5.63
N GLY A 53 -5.14 -10.99 -5.00
CA GLY A 53 -5.00 -11.88 -3.84
C GLY A 53 -4.61 -11.21 -2.52
N SER A 54 -4.30 -9.91 -2.52
CA SER A 54 -3.93 -9.13 -1.33
C SER A 54 -4.52 -7.71 -1.38
N PHE A 55 -4.41 -7.00 -0.26
CA PHE A 55 -4.78 -5.58 -0.14
C PHE A 55 -3.58 -4.63 -0.34
N ALA A 56 -2.37 -5.15 -0.35
CA ALA A 56 -1.12 -4.43 -0.50
C ALA A 56 -0.10 -5.30 -1.27
N MET A 57 0.78 -4.67 -2.03
CA MET A 57 1.95 -5.32 -2.64
C MET A 57 3.02 -4.28 -2.97
N ILE A 58 4.26 -4.72 -3.15
CA ILE A 58 5.28 -3.98 -3.88
C ILE A 58 5.42 -4.51 -5.31
N ARG A 59 5.31 -3.62 -6.30
CA ARG A 59 5.50 -3.97 -7.71
C ARG A 59 6.99 -3.96 -8.05
N LEU A 60 7.51 -5.09 -8.49
CA LEU A 60 8.95 -5.25 -8.79
C LEU A 60 9.41 -4.53 -10.06
N THR A 61 8.51 -4.17 -10.98
CA THR A 61 8.91 -3.53 -12.25
C THR A 61 9.31 -2.07 -12.08
N ASP A 62 8.74 -1.36 -11.11
CA ASP A 62 8.94 0.06 -10.88
C ASP A 62 9.16 0.43 -9.40
N PHE A 63 9.19 -0.58 -8.52
CA PHE A 63 9.34 -0.49 -7.08
C PHE A 63 8.26 0.37 -6.39
N SER A 64 7.07 0.42 -6.99
CA SER A 64 5.92 1.11 -6.41
C SER A 64 5.19 0.21 -5.41
N VAL A 65 4.95 0.71 -4.20
CA VAL A 65 3.98 0.09 -3.28
C VAL A 65 2.57 0.40 -3.77
N VAL A 66 1.71 -0.61 -3.89
CA VAL A 66 0.33 -0.50 -4.34
C VAL A 66 -0.59 -0.95 -3.21
N ILE A 67 -1.54 -0.09 -2.81
CA ILE A 67 -2.47 -0.33 -1.71
C ILE A 67 -3.91 -0.20 -2.19
N SER A 68 -4.78 -1.14 -1.82
CA SER A 68 -6.23 -1.02 -2.03
C SER A 68 -6.91 -0.33 -0.84
N LEU A 69 -7.35 0.91 -1.02
CA LEU A 69 -8.13 1.66 -0.01
C LEU A 69 -9.49 1.01 0.25
N ARG A 70 -10.11 0.44 -0.80
CA ARG A 70 -11.34 -0.34 -0.69
C ARG A 70 -11.19 -1.53 0.26
N GLN A 71 -10.11 -2.30 0.09
CA GLN A 71 -9.88 -3.48 0.92
C GLN A 71 -9.47 -3.09 2.34
N ILE A 72 -8.58 -2.09 2.51
CA ILE A 72 -8.21 -1.54 3.82
C ILE A 72 -9.44 -1.10 4.60
N GLU A 73 -10.36 -0.37 3.96
CA GLU A 73 -11.63 0.03 4.58
C GLU A 73 -12.46 -1.19 5.00
N SER A 74 -12.64 -2.15 4.09
CA SER A 74 -13.48 -3.33 4.34
C SER A 74 -12.92 -4.25 5.43
N LEU A 75 -11.61 -4.28 5.59
CA LEU A 75 -10.89 -5.07 6.59
C LEU A 75 -10.67 -4.33 7.91
N GLY A 76 -11.04 -3.04 8.00
CA GLY A 76 -10.86 -2.23 9.20
C GLY A 76 -9.39 -1.90 9.51
N LEU A 77 -8.52 -1.86 8.50
CA LEU A 77 -7.06 -1.71 8.66
C LEU A 77 -6.58 -0.26 8.58
N GLY A 78 -7.49 0.72 8.53
CA GLY A 78 -7.15 2.12 8.25
C GLY A 78 -6.24 2.83 9.27
N ASP A 79 -6.03 2.23 10.44
CA ASP A 79 -5.13 2.75 11.48
C ASP A 79 -3.71 2.19 11.42
N TYR A 80 -3.47 1.12 10.64
CA TYR A 80 -2.20 0.41 10.55
C TYR A 80 -1.35 0.83 9.34
N ALA A 81 -1.46 2.11 8.96
CA ALA A 81 -0.81 2.64 7.76
C ALA A 81 0.72 2.49 7.81
N LEU A 82 1.33 2.77 8.96
CA LEU A 82 2.78 2.75 9.12
C LEU A 82 3.32 1.33 8.98
N GLU A 83 2.71 0.38 9.69
CA GLU A 83 3.11 -1.02 9.73
C GLU A 83 2.99 -1.66 8.34
N ILE A 84 1.88 -1.43 7.64
CA ILE A 84 1.62 -2.00 6.31
C ILE A 84 2.56 -1.37 5.28
N LEU A 85 2.70 -0.04 5.24
CA LEU A 85 3.59 0.62 4.29
C LEU A 85 5.06 0.24 4.52
N ALA A 86 5.48 0.11 5.78
CA ALA A 86 6.83 -0.30 6.12
C ALA A 86 7.08 -1.76 5.72
N HIS A 87 6.12 -2.66 5.93
CA HIS A 87 6.23 -4.06 5.49
C HIS A 87 6.48 -4.15 3.97
N GLU A 88 5.65 -3.48 3.16
CA GLU A 88 5.80 -3.48 1.71
C GLU A 88 7.11 -2.84 1.24
N ALA A 89 7.52 -1.72 1.86
CA ALA A 89 8.82 -1.10 1.58
C ALA A 89 10.00 -2.03 1.93
N GLY A 90 9.85 -2.80 3.02
CA GLY A 90 10.84 -3.74 3.53
C GLY A 90 11.15 -4.90 2.61
N HIS A 91 10.12 -5.45 1.96
CA HIS A 91 10.28 -6.49 0.95
C HIS A 91 11.27 -6.08 -0.15
N HIS A 92 11.40 -4.80 -0.48
CA HIS A 92 12.39 -4.39 -1.46
C HIS A 92 13.80 -4.13 -0.88
N ILE A 93 13.88 -3.57 0.33
CA ILE A 93 15.16 -3.09 0.88
C ILE A 93 16.01 -4.24 1.44
N TYR A 94 15.40 -5.24 2.08
CA TYR A 94 16.13 -6.33 2.75
C TYR A 94 15.83 -7.74 2.21
N ALA A 95 14.75 -7.92 1.45
CA ALA A 95 14.36 -9.23 0.92
C ALA A 95 13.88 -9.12 -0.53
N PRO A 96 14.70 -8.56 -1.47
CA PRO A 96 14.28 -8.28 -2.84
C PRO A 96 13.58 -9.50 -3.42
N GLY A 97 12.26 -9.38 -3.63
CA GLY A 97 11.33 -10.48 -3.78
C GLY A 97 11.90 -11.66 -4.54
N ASP A 98 12.26 -12.71 -3.79
CA ASP A 98 12.28 -14.04 -4.37
C ASP A 98 10.83 -14.44 -4.60
N LEU A 99 10.56 -15.14 -5.69
CA LEU A 99 9.23 -15.62 -6.11
C LEU A 99 8.54 -16.56 -5.07
N ALA A 100 9.16 -16.76 -3.92
CA ALA A 100 8.73 -17.62 -2.83
C ALA A 100 7.87 -16.91 -1.76
N ASP A 101 7.82 -15.58 -1.70
CA ASP A 101 7.07 -14.87 -0.63
C ASP A 101 5.57 -14.69 -0.94
N ASN A 102 5.03 -15.55 -1.81
CA ASN A 102 3.60 -15.78 -1.86
C ASN A 102 3.20 -16.59 -0.61
N SER A 103 2.47 -15.93 0.27
CA SER A 103 1.59 -16.48 1.30
C SER A 103 2.24 -17.02 2.58
N ARG A 104 2.18 -16.21 3.65
CA ARG A 104 1.39 -16.48 4.88
C ARG A 104 1.48 -15.30 5.86
N ILE A 105 0.35 -14.62 6.06
CA ILE A 105 0.00 -13.94 7.31
C ILE A 105 -1.37 -14.48 7.72
#